data_AF-A0A7C3F3T4-F1
#
_entry.id   AF-A0A7C3F3T4-F1
#
_cell.length_a   1.000
_cell.length_b   1.000
_cell.length_c   1.000
_cell.angle_alpha   90.00
_cell.angle_beta   90.00
_cell.angle_gamma   90.00
#
_symmetry.space_group_name_H-M   'P 1'
#
loop_
_entity.id
_entity.type
_entity.pdbx_description
1 polymer ?
#
loop_
_entity_poly.entity_id
_entity_poly.type
_entity_poly.pdbx_seq_one_letter_code
_entity_poly.pdbx_strand_id
1 'polypeptide(L)'
;MRLPKRISRALGALGLVALAAGTSGCALAYLRNRGQDALDMFDIGFTFSPKPQFGLYANCPFTVPVGGAKVDGYYAGIGGGKFGIVEHHQDALGLIVAGHERVTWGNPNDEGGETGGDYKIGLLGLNTDAEGKPVYRPQCTHYLHLGFIGLTGNINYKDIPDFFLGWFGLDIVGDDDRAAKQASREEKLRGLSTRLSQPHEGLRLIARTDKPVYTRDEPIALDVELVNATGLRRGWGHKPRDLTVYFEPVAPNAQGEPAEWLFKFYAYDVYSGRAHYTSQKFAVPPEKRAGLYHHVTLPPAGFIGRRFEFAPARQWLPPGDYFFVVTYEVPPDSARVILSPELTAEKVKALGDEAAYVPVWTGRVYSNIAFFRVNSGKSFIFF
;
A
#
# COMPACT_ATOMS: atom_id res chain seq x y z
N MET A 1 15.46 59.79 -7.24
CA MET A 1 16.31 59.41 -6.10
C MET A 1 17.27 58.30 -6.54
N ARG A 2 18.59 58.53 -6.53
CA ARG A 2 19.57 57.47 -6.82
C ARG A 2 19.88 56.74 -5.52
N LEU A 3 19.68 55.42 -5.47
CA LEU A 3 20.08 54.62 -4.32
C LEU A 3 21.59 54.78 -4.09
N PRO A 4 22.06 54.93 -2.84
CA PRO A 4 23.48 54.99 -2.53
C PRO A 4 24.20 53.75 -3.08
N LYS A 5 25.33 53.94 -3.78
CA LYS A 5 26.13 52.85 -4.39
C LYS A 5 26.48 51.69 -3.45
N ARG A 6 26.46 51.92 -2.12
CA ARG A 6 26.70 50.88 -1.10
C ARG A 6 25.49 49.96 -0.91
N ILE A 7 24.27 50.49 -0.98
CA ILE A 7 23.03 49.72 -0.83
C ILE A 7 22.78 48.84 -2.07
N SER A 8 23.09 49.34 -3.27
CA SER A 8 22.98 48.54 -4.50
C SER A 8 23.97 47.36 -4.54
N ARG A 9 25.18 47.53 -4.02
CA ARG A 9 26.17 46.44 -3.90
C ARG A 9 25.75 45.39 -2.86
N ALA A 10 25.22 45.83 -1.72
CA ALA A 10 24.72 44.91 -0.69
C ALA A 10 23.52 44.09 -1.19
N LEU A 11 22.57 44.72 -1.88
CA LEU A 11 21.43 44.03 -2.49
C LEU A 11 21.85 43.07 -3.62
N GLY A 12 22.83 43.47 -4.43
CA GLY A 12 23.40 42.58 -5.46
C GLY A 12 24.09 41.35 -4.88
N ALA A 13 24.88 41.52 -3.81
CA ALA A 13 25.50 40.40 -3.10
C ALA A 13 24.47 39.47 -2.44
N LEU A 14 23.43 40.03 -1.81
CA LEU A 14 22.33 39.25 -1.23
C LEU A 14 21.54 38.49 -2.31
N GLY A 15 21.30 39.10 -3.47
CA GLY A 15 20.69 38.44 -4.62
C GLY A 15 21.53 37.29 -5.15
N LEU A 16 22.85 37.44 -5.22
CA LEU A 16 23.77 36.37 -5.67
C LEU A 16 23.87 35.22 -4.67
N VAL A 17 23.89 35.52 -3.37
CA VAL A 17 23.87 34.51 -2.30
C VAL A 17 22.54 33.77 -2.27
N ALA A 18 21.41 34.47 -2.46
CA ALA A 18 20.09 33.83 -2.57
C ALA A 18 19.97 32.97 -3.83
N LEU A 19 20.57 33.38 -4.96
CA LEU A 19 20.62 32.58 -6.18
C LEU A 19 21.50 31.32 -5.98
N ALA A 20 22.66 31.46 -5.34
CA ALA A 20 23.55 30.33 -5.02
C ALA A 20 22.98 29.38 -3.95
N ALA A 21 22.22 29.91 -3.00
CA ALA A 21 21.50 29.10 -1.99
C ALA A 21 20.22 28.46 -2.55
N GLY A 22 19.58 29.09 -3.55
CA GLY A 22 18.45 28.50 -4.28
C GLY A 22 18.88 27.38 -5.21
N THR A 23 20.09 27.45 -5.78
CA THR A 23 20.63 26.38 -6.64
C THR A 23 21.20 25.21 -5.85
N SER A 24 21.59 25.38 -4.58
CA SER A 24 22.22 24.30 -3.81
C SER A 24 21.25 23.13 -3.52
N GLY A 25 19.95 23.40 -3.34
CA GLY A 25 18.94 22.35 -3.16
C GLY A 25 18.71 21.53 -4.44
N CYS A 26 18.52 22.21 -5.57
CA CYS A 26 18.30 21.55 -6.86
C CYS A 26 19.57 20.86 -7.40
N ALA A 27 20.74 21.48 -7.22
CA ALA A 27 22.02 20.89 -7.63
C ALA A 27 22.36 19.66 -6.79
N LEU A 28 22.06 19.68 -5.48
CA LEU A 28 22.26 18.51 -4.62
C LEU A 28 21.29 17.38 -4.97
N ALA A 29 20.01 17.68 -5.20
CA ALA A 29 19.02 16.70 -5.65
C ALA A 29 19.41 16.10 -7.01
N TYR A 30 19.81 16.95 -7.96
CA TYR A 30 20.29 16.53 -9.28
C TYR A 30 21.50 15.61 -9.18
N LEU A 31 22.56 16.03 -8.46
CA LEU A 31 23.77 15.21 -8.31
C LEU A 31 23.49 13.92 -7.54
N ARG A 32 22.55 13.95 -6.60
CA ARG A 32 22.09 12.74 -5.89
C ARG A 32 21.41 11.78 -6.85
N ASN A 33 20.51 12.25 -7.71
CA ASN A 33 19.85 11.39 -8.70
C ASN A 33 20.87 10.79 -9.67
N ARG A 34 21.78 11.59 -10.23
CA ARG A 34 22.85 11.06 -11.09
C ARG A 34 23.77 10.06 -10.36
N GLY A 35 23.98 10.26 -9.06
CA GLY A 35 24.68 9.29 -8.21
C GLY A 35 23.89 7.99 -8.03
N GLN A 36 22.56 8.06 -7.94
CA GLN A 36 21.69 6.89 -7.86
C GLN A 36 21.67 6.13 -9.19
N ASP A 37 21.47 6.79 -10.34
CA ASP A 37 21.45 6.09 -11.64
C ASP A 37 22.80 5.42 -11.90
N ALA A 38 23.91 6.05 -11.51
CA ALA A 38 25.24 5.45 -11.62
C ALA A 38 25.38 4.15 -10.79
N LEU A 39 24.71 4.06 -9.64
CA LEU A 39 24.68 2.85 -8.81
C LEU A 39 23.70 1.79 -9.36
N ASP A 40 22.69 2.21 -10.12
CA ASP A 40 21.69 1.32 -10.73
C ASP A 40 22.19 0.71 -12.08
N MET A 41 23.20 1.33 -12.72
CA MET A 41 23.79 0.84 -14.00
C MET A 41 24.45 -0.54 -13.91
N PHE A 42 25.11 -0.83 -12.79
CA PHE A 42 25.96 -2.01 -12.65
C PHE A 42 25.85 -2.61 -11.25
N ASP A 43 25.69 -3.93 -11.17
CA ASP A 43 25.95 -4.67 -9.94
C ASP A 43 27.29 -5.39 -10.07
N ILE A 44 28.37 -4.83 -9.52
CA ILE A 44 29.70 -5.46 -9.55
C ILE A 44 30.24 -5.62 -8.13
N GLY A 45 30.59 -6.85 -7.77
CA GLY A 45 31.05 -7.14 -6.42
C GLY A 45 31.34 -8.61 -6.14
N PHE A 46 31.69 -8.87 -4.89
CA PHE A 46 31.96 -10.20 -4.36
C PHE A 46 30.79 -10.68 -3.52
N THR A 47 30.48 -11.96 -3.62
CA THR A 47 29.49 -12.61 -2.77
C THR A 47 30.19 -13.50 -1.75
N PHE A 48 29.67 -13.55 -0.53
CA PHE A 48 30.21 -14.31 0.59
C PHE A 48 29.10 -15.10 1.26
N SER A 49 29.26 -16.39 1.42
CA SER A 49 28.26 -17.26 2.05
C SER A 49 28.81 -17.87 3.34
N PRO A 50 28.00 -18.01 4.42
CA PRO A 50 28.42 -18.72 5.62
C PRO A 50 28.58 -20.24 5.42
N LYS A 51 27.92 -20.80 4.38
CA LYS A 51 27.92 -22.22 4.04
C LYS A 51 28.39 -22.37 2.59
N PRO A 52 29.20 -23.40 2.27
CA PRO A 52 29.66 -23.59 0.91
C PRO A 52 28.47 -23.79 -0.04
N GLN A 53 28.39 -22.95 -1.06
CA GLN A 53 27.34 -22.92 -2.07
C GLN A 53 27.96 -22.89 -3.47
N PHE A 54 27.12 -23.14 -4.47
CA PHE A 54 27.54 -23.14 -5.86
C PHE A 54 26.58 -22.29 -6.69
N GLY A 55 27.16 -21.44 -7.54
CA GLY A 55 26.45 -20.72 -8.57
C GLY A 55 27.31 -20.58 -9.81
N LEU A 56 26.78 -21.03 -10.94
CA LEU A 56 27.32 -20.75 -12.25
C LEU A 56 26.14 -20.41 -13.13
N TYR A 57 25.88 -19.12 -13.29
CA TYR A 57 24.71 -18.63 -13.97
C TYR A 57 25.06 -17.40 -14.81
N ALA A 58 24.51 -17.32 -16.02
CA ALA A 58 24.62 -16.14 -16.85
C ALA A 58 23.32 -15.93 -17.64
N ASN A 59 22.92 -14.69 -17.86
CA ASN A 59 21.91 -14.33 -18.84
C ASN A 59 22.39 -13.12 -19.64
N CYS A 60 22.24 -13.12 -20.97
CA CYS A 60 22.70 -11.98 -21.77
C CYS A 60 21.95 -11.87 -23.10
N PRO A 61 21.30 -10.73 -23.40
CA PRO A 61 20.60 -9.86 -22.45
C PRO A 61 19.27 -10.56 -22.07
N PHE A 62 19.17 -11.13 -20.86
CA PHE A 62 18.02 -11.84 -20.24
C PHE A 62 17.23 -12.89 -21.07
N THR A 63 17.53 -13.05 -22.36
CA THR A 63 16.86 -13.87 -23.37
C THR A 63 17.45 -15.27 -23.48
N VAL A 64 18.73 -15.40 -23.10
CA VAL A 64 19.47 -16.66 -23.10
C VAL A 64 20.03 -16.91 -21.70
N PRO A 65 19.20 -17.34 -20.74
CA PRO A 65 19.67 -17.71 -19.42
C PRO A 65 20.29 -19.11 -19.44
N VAL A 66 21.47 -19.29 -18.86
CA VAL A 66 22.15 -20.58 -18.80
C VAL A 66 22.77 -20.80 -17.42
N GLY A 67 22.64 -22.02 -16.91
CA GLY A 67 23.23 -22.44 -15.65
C GLY A 67 22.27 -22.31 -14.48
N GLY A 68 22.81 -22.28 -13.26
CA GLY A 68 22.01 -22.18 -12.05
C GLY A 68 22.82 -21.63 -10.89
N ALA A 69 22.15 -20.87 -10.03
CA ALA A 69 22.73 -20.29 -8.83
C ALA A 69 21.75 -20.36 -7.67
N LYS A 70 22.23 -20.82 -6.52
CA LYS A 70 21.50 -20.73 -5.25
C LYS A 70 22.47 -20.27 -4.18
N VAL A 71 22.47 -18.97 -3.91
CA VAL A 71 23.38 -18.34 -2.95
C VAL A 71 22.61 -17.50 -1.95
N ASP A 72 22.91 -17.72 -0.67
CA ASP A 72 22.38 -16.98 0.46
C ASP A 72 23.57 -16.46 1.29
N GLY A 73 23.72 -15.13 1.39
CA GLY A 73 24.84 -14.56 2.12
C GLY A 73 24.92 -13.05 2.05
N TYR A 74 26.15 -12.54 1.91
CA TYR A 74 26.46 -11.12 1.84
C TYR A 74 27.08 -10.78 0.51
N TYR A 75 26.85 -9.56 0.07
CA TYR A 75 27.46 -8.97 -1.12
C TYR A 75 28.28 -7.76 -0.71
N ALA A 76 29.51 -7.65 -1.19
CA ALA A 76 30.34 -6.47 -1.04
C ALA A 76 30.68 -5.88 -2.41
N GLY A 77 30.19 -4.67 -2.69
CA GLY A 77 30.40 -4.00 -3.96
C GLY A 77 29.39 -2.90 -4.24
N ILE A 78 29.16 -2.62 -5.52
CA ILE A 78 28.03 -1.82 -6.00
C ILE A 78 26.94 -2.81 -6.39
N GLY A 79 25.75 -2.71 -5.81
CA GLY A 79 24.65 -3.62 -6.11
C GLY A 79 23.32 -3.16 -5.52
N GLY A 80 22.24 -3.33 -6.27
CA GLY A 80 20.89 -2.98 -5.78
C GLY A 80 20.73 -1.49 -5.50
N GLY A 81 21.36 -0.66 -6.35
CA GLY A 81 21.37 0.80 -6.21
C GLY A 81 22.15 1.32 -5.00
N LYS A 82 23.05 0.51 -4.42
CA LYS A 82 23.81 0.83 -3.21
C LYS A 82 25.28 0.45 -3.34
N PHE A 83 26.14 1.14 -2.60
CA PHE A 83 27.55 0.76 -2.41
C PHE A 83 27.78 0.31 -0.97
N GLY A 84 28.41 -0.84 -0.77
CA GLY A 84 28.79 -1.34 0.55
C GLY A 84 28.62 -2.84 0.71
N ILE A 85 28.37 -3.27 1.96
CA ILE A 85 28.07 -4.66 2.29
C ILE A 85 26.58 -4.78 2.59
N VAL A 86 25.88 -5.63 1.84
CA VAL A 86 24.44 -5.87 2.00
C VAL A 86 24.17 -7.36 2.04
N GLU A 87 23.10 -7.76 2.70
CA GLU A 87 22.57 -9.11 2.57
C GLU A 87 22.14 -9.35 1.11
N HIS A 88 22.39 -10.55 0.59
CA HIS A 88 22.17 -10.87 -0.82
C HIS A 88 21.72 -12.32 -0.98
N HIS A 89 20.67 -12.50 -1.78
CA HIS A 89 20.17 -13.81 -2.14
C HIS A 89 19.96 -13.91 -3.64
N GLN A 90 20.43 -15.03 -4.20
CA GLN A 90 20.30 -15.37 -5.62
C GLN A 90 19.69 -16.77 -5.72
N ASP A 91 18.54 -16.88 -6.37
CA ASP A 91 17.95 -18.15 -6.82
C ASP A 91 17.63 -18.03 -8.31
N ALA A 92 18.43 -18.66 -9.14
CA ALA A 92 18.28 -18.60 -10.58
C ALA A 92 18.52 -19.96 -11.24
N LEU A 93 17.75 -20.24 -12.28
CA LEU A 93 17.91 -21.39 -13.15
C LEU A 93 17.64 -20.96 -14.60
N GLY A 94 18.58 -21.24 -15.49
CA GLY A 94 18.51 -20.93 -16.90
C GLY A 94 18.66 -22.16 -17.79
N LEU A 95 17.71 -22.35 -18.71
CA LEU A 95 17.65 -23.45 -19.68
C LEU A 95 17.59 -22.94 -21.13
N ILE A 96 18.37 -21.92 -21.46
CA ILE A 96 18.53 -21.22 -22.76
C ILE A 96 17.26 -20.53 -23.25
N VAL A 97 16.14 -21.22 -23.30
CA VAL A 97 14.85 -20.70 -23.80
C VAL A 97 13.89 -20.29 -22.68
N ALA A 98 14.11 -20.78 -21.46
CA ALA A 98 13.28 -20.51 -20.29
C ALA A 98 14.15 -20.51 -19.03
N GLY A 99 13.64 -19.91 -17.97
CA GLY A 99 14.26 -19.95 -16.67
C GLY A 99 13.50 -19.14 -15.66
N HIS A 100 14.05 -19.07 -14.45
CA HIS A 100 13.61 -18.15 -13.42
C HIS A 100 14.82 -17.46 -12.80
N GLU A 101 14.63 -16.23 -12.35
CA GLU A 101 15.61 -15.47 -11.61
C GLU A 101 14.92 -14.71 -10.49
N ARG A 102 15.43 -14.91 -9.29
CA ARG A 102 15.12 -14.14 -8.10
C ARG A 102 16.44 -13.66 -7.52
N VAL A 103 16.63 -12.34 -7.54
CA VAL A 103 17.72 -11.64 -6.86
C VAL A 103 17.06 -10.87 -5.74
N THR A 104 17.65 -10.78 -4.56
CA THR A 104 17.20 -9.86 -3.49
C THR A 104 18.38 -9.13 -2.86
N TRP A 105 18.24 -7.82 -2.67
CA TRP A 105 19.18 -6.95 -1.96
C TRP A 105 18.64 -6.55 -0.59
N GLY A 106 19.28 -7.00 0.48
CA GLY A 106 18.82 -6.84 1.86
C GLY A 106 18.07 -8.08 2.35
N ASN A 107 17.27 -7.89 3.40
CA ASN A 107 16.49 -8.97 3.98
C ASN A 107 15.53 -9.53 2.91
N PRO A 108 15.58 -10.82 2.57
CA PRO A 108 14.76 -11.41 1.50
C PRO A 108 13.27 -11.41 1.83
N ASN A 109 12.90 -11.05 3.07
CA ASN A 109 11.53 -10.86 3.54
C ASN A 109 11.10 -9.38 3.56
N ASP A 110 12.00 -8.44 3.23
CA ASP A 110 11.68 -7.02 3.06
C ASP A 110 11.24 -6.77 1.61
N GLU A 111 9.94 -6.85 1.37
CA GLU A 111 9.36 -6.66 0.03
C GLU A 111 9.36 -5.20 -0.45
N GLY A 112 9.82 -4.26 0.40
CA GLY A 112 10.19 -2.91 -0.02
C GLY A 112 11.58 -2.83 -0.68
N GLY A 113 12.38 -3.91 -0.61
CA GLY A 113 13.62 -4.02 -1.36
C GLY A 113 13.32 -4.07 -2.86
N GLU A 114 14.15 -3.40 -3.67
CA GLU A 114 13.96 -3.22 -5.12
C GLU A 114 13.94 -4.52 -5.94
N THR A 115 14.03 -5.68 -5.30
CA THR A 115 14.32 -6.99 -5.90
C THR A 115 13.67 -8.12 -5.09
N GLY A 116 12.34 -8.14 -4.96
CA GLY A 116 11.64 -9.23 -4.24
C GLY A 116 11.05 -10.34 -5.13
N GLY A 117 10.80 -10.03 -6.41
CA GLY A 117 10.04 -10.87 -7.32
C GLY A 117 10.79 -12.09 -7.86
N ASP A 118 10.05 -13.18 -8.09
CA ASP A 118 10.49 -14.27 -8.98
C ASP A 118 10.09 -13.91 -10.41
N TYR A 119 11.06 -13.79 -11.32
CA TYR A 119 10.79 -13.37 -12.69
C TYR A 119 11.09 -14.50 -13.67
N LYS A 120 10.22 -14.71 -14.67
CA LYS A 120 10.46 -15.71 -15.72
C LYS A 120 11.33 -15.11 -16.83
N ILE A 121 12.46 -15.76 -17.08
CA ILE A 121 13.50 -15.30 -18.01
C ILE A 121 13.57 -16.24 -19.23
N GLY A 122 14.34 -15.84 -20.23
CA GLY A 122 14.41 -16.54 -21.50
C GLY A 122 13.28 -16.18 -22.46
N LEU A 123 13.43 -16.57 -23.72
CA LEU A 123 12.46 -16.28 -24.78
C LEU A 123 11.01 -16.67 -24.42
N LEU A 124 10.82 -17.78 -23.72
CA LEU A 124 9.50 -18.23 -23.26
C LEU A 124 9.00 -17.47 -22.03
N GLY A 125 9.87 -17.14 -21.08
CA GLY A 125 9.52 -16.40 -19.87
C GLY A 125 9.07 -14.96 -20.16
N LEU A 126 9.64 -14.35 -21.20
CA LEU A 126 9.32 -12.99 -21.60
C LEU A 126 7.88 -12.80 -22.09
N ASN A 127 7.24 -13.86 -22.57
CA ASN A 127 5.86 -13.79 -23.04
C ASN A 127 4.84 -14.15 -21.94
N THR A 128 5.29 -14.62 -20.78
CA THR A 128 4.41 -15.14 -19.72
C THR A 128 4.30 -14.24 -18.50
N ASP A 129 5.25 -13.33 -18.28
CA ASP A 129 5.17 -12.38 -17.17
C ASP A 129 4.15 -11.28 -17.52
N ALA A 130 2.92 -11.41 -17.01
CA ALA A 130 1.89 -10.36 -17.07
C ALA A 130 2.37 -9.03 -16.46
N GLU A 131 3.46 -9.06 -15.69
CA GLU A 131 4.09 -7.91 -15.06
C GLU A 131 5.04 -7.16 -15.99
N GLY A 132 5.61 -7.78 -17.04
CA GLY A 132 6.29 -7.17 -18.21
C GLY A 132 7.33 -6.05 -17.99
N LYS A 133 7.55 -5.63 -16.74
CA LYS A 133 8.24 -4.44 -16.30
C LYS A 133 9.07 -4.74 -15.04
N PRO A 134 9.92 -5.78 -15.00
CA PRO A 134 10.86 -5.85 -13.89
C PRO A 134 11.69 -4.57 -13.88
N VAL A 135 11.87 -4.01 -12.69
CA VAL A 135 12.70 -2.81 -12.45
C VAL A 135 14.15 -3.04 -12.89
N TYR A 136 14.54 -4.24 -13.32
CA TYR A 136 15.88 -4.62 -13.75
C TYR A 136 15.93 -5.23 -15.18
N ARG A 137 14.93 -5.00 -16.04
CA ARG A 137 15.01 -5.44 -17.46
C ARG A 137 15.13 -4.25 -18.41
N PRO A 138 15.93 -4.36 -19.48
CA PRO A 138 16.85 -5.45 -19.85
C PRO A 138 18.16 -5.49 -19.03
N GLN A 139 18.60 -6.67 -18.57
CA GLN A 139 19.90 -6.87 -17.89
C GLN A 139 20.76 -8.01 -18.45
N CYS A 140 22.06 -7.99 -18.15
CA CYS A 140 22.99 -9.09 -18.38
C CYS A 140 23.75 -9.44 -17.09
N THR A 141 23.25 -10.47 -16.39
CA THR A 141 23.78 -10.99 -15.13
C THR A 141 24.80 -12.09 -15.43
N HIS A 142 25.96 -12.01 -14.79
CA HIS A 142 26.99 -13.04 -14.71
C HIS A 142 27.27 -13.33 -13.24
N TYR A 143 27.14 -14.59 -12.87
CA TYR A 143 27.23 -15.03 -11.49
C TYR A 143 28.11 -16.27 -11.38
N LEU A 144 29.21 -16.15 -10.63
CA LEU A 144 30.13 -17.25 -10.34
C LEU A 144 30.35 -17.31 -8.83
N HIS A 145 29.90 -18.37 -8.17
CA HIS A 145 30.11 -18.56 -6.74
C HIS A 145 30.58 -19.99 -6.47
N LEU A 146 31.74 -20.12 -5.83
CA LEU A 146 32.42 -21.39 -5.62
C LEU A 146 32.79 -21.53 -4.13
N GLY A 147 32.06 -22.37 -3.41
CA GLY A 147 32.28 -22.55 -1.98
C GLY A 147 31.77 -21.34 -1.20
N PHE A 148 32.69 -20.58 -0.59
CA PHE A 148 32.34 -19.48 0.31
C PHE A 148 32.36 -18.10 -0.34
N ILE A 149 32.95 -17.99 -1.53
CA ILE A 149 33.21 -16.71 -2.20
C ILE A 149 32.76 -16.81 -3.66
N GLY A 150 32.18 -15.72 -4.16
CA GLY A 150 31.83 -15.57 -5.56
C GLY A 150 32.09 -14.16 -6.06
N LEU A 151 31.89 -14.01 -7.36
CA LEU A 151 31.89 -12.78 -8.12
C LEU A 151 30.55 -12.66 -8.84
N THR A 152 30.00 -11.45 -8.80
CA THR A 152 28.78 -11.10 -9.52
C THR A 152 29.06 -9.86 -10.36
N GLY A 153 28.59 -9.90 -11.59
CA GLY A 153 28.61 -8.77 -12.52
C GLY A 153 27.27 -8.70 -13.23
N ASN A 154 26.51 -7.63 -13.03
CA ASN A 154 25.28 -7.35 -13.74
C ASN A 154 25.40 -6.02 -14.48
N ILE A 155 24.87 -5.97 -15.70
CA ILE A 155 24.74 -4.74 -16.48
C ILE A 155 23.27 -4.47 -16.68
N ASN A 156 22.77 -3.34 -16.18
CA ASN A 156 21.39 -2.92 -16.34
C ASN A 156 21.27 -1.94 -17.51
N TYR A 157 20.88 -2.46 -18.67
CA TYR A 157 20.96 -1.71 -19.94
C TYR A 157 19.95 -0.57 -20.04
N LYS A 158 18.89 -0.52 -19.22
CA LYS A 158 17.96 0.63 -19.21
C LYS A 158 18.47 1.80 -18.37
N ASP A 159 19.26 1.53 -17.34
CA ASP A 159 19.75 2.57 -16.43
C ASP A 159 21.01 3.25 -17.01
N ILE A 160 21.71 2.59 -17.94
CA ILE A 160 22.79 3.21 -18.72
C ILE A 160 22.31 4.44 -19.52
N PRO A 161 21.33 4.34 -20.46
CA PRO A 161 20.85 5.50 -21.18
C PRO A 161 20.16 6.50 -20.25
N ASP A 162 19.49 6.03 -19.20
CA ASP A 162 18.87 6.93 -18.21
C ASP A 162 19.91 7.80 -17.50
N PHE A 163 21.00 7.21 -16.99
CA PHE A 163 22.12 7.98 -16.41
C PHE A 163 22.66 9.03 -17.39
N PHE A 164 22.95 8.64 -18.65
CA PHE A 164 23.53 9.56 -19.63
C PHE A 164 22.57 10.66 -20.06
N LEU A 165 21.29 10.34 -20.26
CA LEU A 165 20.26 11.31 -20.63
C LEU A 165 19.85 12.18 -19.44
N GLY A 166 19.97 11.65 -18.24
CA GLY A 166 19.81 12.34 -16.98
C GLY A 166 20.77 13.51 -16.83
N TRP A 167 21.98 13.44 -17.40
CA TRP A 167 22.90 14.59 -17.44
C TRP A 167 22.35 15.80 -18.22
N PHE A 168 21.33 15.59 -19.06
CA PHE A 168 20.62 16.60 -19.82
C PHE A 168 19.21 16.88 -19.28
N GLY A 169 18.89 16.35 -18.09
CA GLY A 169 17.59 16.52 -17.43
C GLY A 169 16.47 15.64 -17.98
N LEU A 170 16.80 14.56 -18.70
CA LEU A 170 15.84 13.58 -19.19
C LEU A 170 15.86 12.35 -18.27
N ASP A 171 14.71 12.02 -17.68
CA ASP A 171 14.47 10.85 -16.84
C ASP A 171 13.51 9.91 -17.59
N ILE A 172 14.06 8.91 -18.28
CA ILE A 172 13.28 7.98 -19.11
C ILE A 172 12.69 6.87 -18.23
N VAL A 173 13.41 6.45 -17.20
CA VAL A 173 12.99 5.38 -16.29
C VAL A 173 11.94 5.91 -15.30
N GLY A 174 11.89 7.22 -15.09
CA GLY A 174 10.87 7.90 -14.28
C GLY A 174 11.15 7.78 -12.79
N ASP A 175 12.42 7.65 -12.41
CA ASP A 175 12.85 7.24 -11.08
C ASP A 175 13.67 8.30 -10.33
N ASP A 176 13.85 9.48 -10.94
CA ASP A 176 14.26 10.67 -10.21
C ASP A 176 13.31 10.92 -9.02
N ASP A 177 13.84 11.41 -7.90
CA ASP A 177 13.04 11.75 -6.71
C ASP A 177 12.30 10.57 -6.05
N ARG A 178 12.72 9.30 -6.22
CA ARG A 178 12.12 8.12 -5.53
C ARG A 178 11.73 8.41 -4.06
N ALA A 179 12.66 8.95 -3.28
CA ALA A 179 12.43 9.29 -1.88
C ALA A 179 11.38 10.42 -1.68
N ALA A 180 11.39 11.45 -2.52
CA ALA A 180 10.42 12.53 -2.43
C ALA A 180 9.04 12.11 -2.96
N LYS A 181 8.98 11.24 -3.98
CA LYS A 181 7.76 10.57 -4.47
C LYS A 181 7.14 9.72 -3.35
N GLN A 182 7.94 8.96 -2.62
CA GLN A 182 7.50 8.18 -1.46
C GLN A 182 6.98 9.10 -0.34
N ALA A 183 7.74 10.12 0.06
CA ALA A 183 7.32 11.08 1.09
C ALA A 183 6.03 11.83 0.69
N SER A 184 5.95 12.31 -0.55
CA SER A 184 4.75 12.96 -1.11
C SER A 184 3.55 12.04 -1.09
N ARG A 185 3.74 10.73 -1.34
CA ARG A 185 2.67 9.75 -1.28
C ARG A 185 2.17 9.53 0.13
N GLU A 186 3.06 9.38 1.11
CA GLU A 186 2.70 9.28 2.52
C GLU A 186 1.93 10.53 2.98
N GLU A 187 2.38 11.72 2.57
CA GLU A 187 1.68 12.97 2.84
C GLU A 187 0.28 12.99 2.19
N LYS A 188 0.17 12.60 0.92
CA LYS A 188 -1.13 12.48 0.23
C LYS A 188 -2.06 11.50 0.93
N LEU A 189 -1.55 10.36 1.40
CA LEU A 189 -2.33 9.38 2.14
C LEU A 189 -2.74 9.91 3.52
N ARG A 190 -1.88 10.63 4.24
CA ARG A 190 -2.25 11.34 5.48
C ARG A 190 -3.33 12.39 5.24
N GLY A 191 -3.20 13.18 4.18
CA GLY A 191 -4.19 14.18 3.78
C GLY A 191 -5.52 13.54 3.36
N LEU A 192 -5.48 12.39 2.68
CA LEU A 192 -6.66 11.61 2.34
C LEU A 192 -7.31 11.03 3.61
N SER A 193 -6.55 10.41 4.51
CA SER A 193 -7.05 9.89 5.78
C SER A 193 -7.70 11.01 6.61
N THR A 194 -7.09 12.18 6.67
CA THR A 194 -7.64 13.35 7.37
C THR A 194 -8.98 13.77 6.76
N ARG A 195 -9.10 13.82 5.42
CA ARG A 195 -10.36 14.16 4.74
C ARG A 195 -11.44 13.09 4.94
N LEU A 196 -11.08 11.81 4.80
CA LEU A 196 -12.03 10.70 4.96
C LEU A 196 -12.52 10.57 6.40
N SER A 197 -11.67 10.87 7.39
CA SER A 197 -12.03 10.82 8.83
C SER A 197 -12.90 11.98 9.31
N GLN A 198 -13.24 12.95 8.44
CA GLN A 198 -14.08 14.08 8.84
C GLN A 198 -15.51 13.59 9.12
N PRO A 199 -16.13 14.04 10.22
CA PRO A 199 -17.53 13.73 10.48
C PRO A 199 -18.43 14.27 9.36
N HIS A 200 -19.39 13.47 8.91
CA HIS A 200 -20.45 13.88 8.00
C HIS A 200 -21.77 13.91 8.77
N GLU A 201 -22.42 15.08 8.83
CA GLU A 201 -23.68 15.29 9.54
C GLU A 201 -23.69 14.85 11.03
N GLY A 202 -22.50 14.89 11.64
CA GLY A 202 -22.29 14.51 13.03
C GLY A 202 -21.92 13.04 13.24
N LEU A 203 -21.87 12.21 12.19
CA LEU A 203 -21.40 10.82 12.28
C LEU A 203 -19.97 10.70 11.76
N ARG A 204 -19.12 9.94 12.44
CA ARG A 204 -17.75 9.64 12.02
C ARG A 204 -17.53 8.13 12.05
N LEU A 205 -16.91 7.59 11.00
CA LEU A 205 -16.49 6.20 10.94
C LEU A 205 -14.99 6.10 11.23
N ILE A 206 -14.60 5.15 12.08
CA ILE A 206 -13.21 4.86 12.42
C ILE A 206 -12.94 3.40 12.10
N ALA A 207 -11.80 3.12 11.49
CA ALA A 207 -11.30 1.76 11.26
C ALA A 207 -9.87 1.65 11.81
N ARG A 208 -9.56 0.54 12.48
CA ARG A 208 -8.23 0.23 13.03
C ARG A 208 -7.94 -1.25 12.84
N THR A 209 -6.76 -1.58 12.38
CA THR A 209 -6.28 -2.96 12.49
C THR A 209 -5.86 -3.22 13.93
N ASP A 210 -6.03 -4.45 14.41
CA ASP A 210 -5.64 -4.79 15.79
C ASP A 210 -4.12 -4.77 15.98
N LYS A 211 -3.36 -4.88 14.88
CA LYS A 211 -1.91 -4.74 14.86
C LYS A 211 -1.39 -4.21 13.52
N PRO A 212 -0.15 -3.71 13.47
CA PRO A 212 0.42 -3.13 12.26
C PRO A 212 1.01 -4.16 11.29
N VAL A 213 1.26 -5.40 11.74
CA VAL A 213 1.96 -6.44 10.95
C VAL A 213 1.27 -7.80 11.12
N TYR A 214 0.92 -8.43 10.01
CA TYR A 214 0.31 -9.76 9.93
C TYR A 214 1.24 -10.73 9.19
N THR A 215 1.17 -12.02 9.52
CA THR A 215 1.78 -13.05 8.69
C THR A 215 0.79 -13.50 7.60
N ARG A 216 1.29 -14.13 6.52
CA ARG A 216 0.42 -14.63 5.43
C ARG A 216 -0.69 -15.57 5.90
N ASP A 217 -0.43 -16.38 6.93
CA ASP A 217 -1.38 -17.40 7.41
C ASP A 217 -2.34 -16.86 8.49
N GLU A 218 -2.16 -15.61 8.89
CA GLU A 218 -2.94 -15.01 9.96
C GLU A 218 -4.17 -14.27 9.44
N PRO A 219 -5.35 -14.43 10.08
CA PRO A 219 -6.51 -13.61 9.77
C PRO A 219 -6.22 -12.15 10.10
N ILE A 220 -6.69 -11.25 9.22
CA ILE A 220 -6.57 -9.82 9.47
C ILE A 220 -7.81 -9.36 10.23
N ALA A 221 -7.62 -8.77 11.41
CA ALA A 221 -8.72 -8.24 12.20
C ALA A 221 -8.81 -6.72 12.08
N LEU A 222 -10.01 -6.23 11.80
CA LEU A 222 -10.32 -4.82 11.63
C LEU A 222 -11.45 -4.41 12.58
N ASP A 223 -11.12 -3.56 13.53
CA ASP A 223 -12.08 -2.93 14.43
C ASP A 223 -12.66 -1.69 13.73
N VAL A 224 -13.99 -1.64 13.64
CA VAL A 224 -14.73 -0.53 13.03
C VAL A 224 -15.66 0.09 14.06
N GLU A 225 -15.60 1.41 14.23
CA GLU A 225 -16.41 2.18 15.17
C GLU A 225 -17.20 3.27 14.43
N LEU A 226 -18.52 3.32 14.64
CA LEU A 226 -19.36 4.46 14.31
C LEU A 226 -19.51 5.35 15.53
N VAL A 227 -19.09 6.61 15.40
CA VAL A 227 -19.03 7.58 16.50
C VAL A 227 -19.95 8.76 16.20
N ASN A 228 -20.82 9.09 17.16
CA ASN A 228 -21.55 10.35 17.15
C ASN A 228 -20.58 11.49 17.54
N ALA A 229 -20.11 12.23 16.55
CA ALA A 229 -19.19 13.34 16.69
C ALA A 229 -19.89 14.71 16.88
N THR A 230 -21.22 14.75 17.07
CA THR A 230 -21.91 16.01 17.39
C THR A 230 -21.38 16.59 18.70
N GLY A 231 -21.24 17.91 18.78
CA GLY A 231 -20.71 18.58 19.97
C GLY A 231 -19.21 18.46 20.24
N LEU A 232 -18.46 17.59 19.54
CA LEU A 232 -17.02 17.39 19.79
C LEU A 232 -16.13 18.54 19.28
N ARG A 233 -16.57 19.28 18.25
CA ARG A 233 -15.82 20.41 17.68
C ARG A 233 -16.49 21.74 18.00
N ARG A 234 -15.82 22.57 18.81
CA ARG A 234 -16.18 24.00 18.94
C ARG A 234 -16.10 24.66 17.55
N GLY A 235 -17.21 25.19 17.06
CA GLY A 235 -17.27 25.97 15.81
C GLY A 235 -17.85 25.25 14.59
N TRP A 236 -18.06 23.94 14.63
CA TRP A 236 -18.88 23.24 13.63
C TRP A 236 -20.32 23.19 14.16
N GLY A 237 -21.24 23.90 13.50
CA GLY A 237 -22.57 24.26 14.00
C GLY A 237 -23.57 23.14 14.32
N HIS A 238 -23.11 21.89 14.48
CA HIS A 238 -23.97 20.81 14.96
C HIS A 238 -24.08 20.87 16.47
N LYS A 239 -25.23 21.32 16.96
CA LYS A 239 -25.62 21.18 18.37
C LYS A 239 -25.50 19.70 18.76
N PRO A 240 -25.00 19.38 19.98
CA PRO A 240 -25.05 18.02 20.49
C PRO A 240 -26.46 17.46 20.34
N ARG A 241 -26.59 16.29 19.72
CA ARG A 241 -27.84 15.58 19.55
C ARG A 241 -27.59 14.08 19.46
N ASP A 242 -28.59 13.31 19.83
CA ASP A 242 -28.58 11.87 19.63
C ASP A 242 -28.66 11.56 18.13
N LEU A 243 -27.99 10.49 17.70
CA LEU A 243 -28.03 9.99 16.33
C LEU A 243 -28.44 8.53 16.33
N THR A 244 -29.61 8.24 15.76
CA THR A 244 -30.05 6.87 15.53
C THR A 244 -29.40 6.34 14.26
N VAL A 245 -28.62 5.26 14.36
CA VAL A 245 -27.94 4.63 13.23
C VAL A 245 -28.36 3.18 13.10
N TYR A 246 -28.24 2.62 11.90
CA TYR A 246 -28.22 1.18 11.76
C TYR A 246 -26.89 0.64 12.26
N PHE A 247 -26.94 -0.41 13.08
CA PHE A 247 -25.74 -1.11 13.49
C PHE A 247 -26.02 -2.60 13.53
N GLU A 248 -26.27 -3.17 12.36
CA GLU A 248 -26.08 -4.59 12.09
C GLU A 248 -26.25 -4.85 10.58
N PRO A 249 -25.63 -5.92 10.11
CA PRO A 249 -26.49 -6.97 9.58
C PRO A 249 -25.97 -8.32 10.05
N VAL A 250 -26.80 -9.12 10.72
CA VAL A 250 -26.89 -10.54 10.38
C VAL A 250 -28.30 -11.04 10.73
N ALA A 251 -29.16 -11.27 9.74
CA ALA A 251 -29.94 -12.50 9.80
C ALA A 251 -29.75 -13.26 8.48
N PRO A 252 -29.62 -14.60 8.55
CA PRO A 252 -29.41 -15.43 7.38
C PRO A 252 -30.63 -15.38 6.45
N ASN A 253 -30.42 -15.56 5.14
CA ASN A 253 -31.53 -15.92 4.25
C ASN A 253 -32.08 -17.32 4.62
N ALA A 254 -33.18 -17.75 3.99
CA ALA A 254 -33.82 -19.04 4.26
C ALA A 254 -32.90 -20.26 4.01
N GLN A 255 -31.69 -20.04 3.46
CA GLN A 255 -30.65 -21.02 3.15
C GLN A 255 -29.40 -20.90 4.04
N GLY A 256 -29.32 -19.90 4.95
CA GLY A 256 -28.15 -19.70 5.82
C GLY A 256 -27.09 -18.71 5.31
N GLU A 257 -27.31 -18.00 4.20
CA GLU A 257 -26.32 -17.12 3.57
C GLU A 257 -26.43 -15.65 4.07
N PRO A 258 -25.32 -14.87 4.08
CA PRO A 258 -25.26 -13.55 4.69
C PRO A 258 -26.02 -12.44 3.94
N ALA A 259 -26.63 -11.53 4.71
CA ALA A 259 -27.39 -10.35 4.28
C ALA A 259 -26.51 -9.09 4.04
N GLU A 260 -27.10 -8.09 3.38
CA GLU A 260 -26.53 -6.77 3.02
C GLU A 260 -25.55 -6.20 4.02
N TRP A 261 -24.36 -5.80 3.57
CA TRP A 261 -23.39 -5.13 4.43
C TRP A 261 -23.51 -3.62 4.26
N LEU A 262 -24.00 -2.93 5.30
CA LEU A 262 -23.94 -1.46 5.38
C LEU A 262 -22.50 -0.95 5.36
N PHE A 263 -21.56 -1.78 5.84
CA PHE A 263 -20.13 -1.56 5.75
C PHE A 263 -19.56 -2.20 4.49
N LYS A 264 -18.95 -1.40 3.62
CA LYS A 264 -18.14 -1.91 2.50
C LYS A 264 -16.67 -1.73 2.82
N PHE A 265 -15.88 -2.76 2.54
CA PHE A 265 -14.47 -2.81 2.85
C PHE A 265 -13.66 -2.84 1.57
N TYR A 266 -12.60 -2.05 1.56
CA TYR A 266 -11.67 -1.96 0.46
C TYR A 266 -10.26 -2.07 1.01
N ALA A 267 -9.48 -3.02 0.50
CA ALA A 267 -8.05 -3.11 0.81
C ALA A 267 -7.24 -2.72 -0.42
N TYR A 268 -6.33 -1.78 -0.24
CA TYR A 268 -5.48 -1.25 -1.30
C TYR A 268 -4.02 -1.49 -0.97
N ASP A 269 -3.24 -1.78 -2.01
CA ASP A 269 -1.79 -1.75 -1.94
C ASP A 269 -1.30 -0.30 -1.90
N VAL A 270 -0.38 0.01 -0.97
CA VAL A 270 0.10 1.38 -0.73
C VAL A 270 0.82 1.95 -1.96
N TYR A 271 1.60 1.14 -2.67
CA TYR A 271 2.55 1.57 -3.72
C TYR A 271 1.97 1.59 -5.13
N SER A 272 0.99 0.76 -5.43
CA SER A 272 0.28 0.73 -6.70
C SER A 272 -1.06 1.46 -6.60
N GLY A 273 -1.63 1.58 -5.40
CA GLY A 273 -3.01 2.05 -5.21
C GLY A 273 -4.05 1.07 -5.76
N ARG A 274 -3.63 -0.15 -6.13
CA ARG A 274 -4.51 -1.19 -6.67
C ARG A 274 -5.38 -1.75 -5.56
N ALA A 275 -6.67 -1.93 -5.84
CA ALA A 275 -7.55 -2.67 -4.94
C ALA A 275 -7.25 -4.17 -5.01
N HIS A 276 -6.96 -4.78 -3.87
CA HIS A 276 -6.80 -6.23 -3.73
C HIS A 276 -8.06 -6.89 -3.16
N TYR A 277 -8.87 -6.12 -2.42
CA TYR A 277 -10.12 -6.61 -1.88
C TYR A 277 -11.20 -5.55 -2.03
N THR A 278 -12.40 -6.02 -2.37
CA THR A 278 -13.62 -5.24 -2.33
C THR A 278 -14.71 -6.18 -1.83
N SER A 279 -15.32 -5.85 -0.70
CA SER A 279 -16.46 -6.61 -0.18
C SER A 279 -17.56 -6.66 -1.24
N GLN A 280 -18.20 -7.83 -1.40
CA GLN A 280 -19.30 -7.98 -2.34
C GLN A 280 -20.46 -7.04 -2.00
N LYS A 281 -21.13 -6.55 -3.05
CA LYS A 281 -22.34 -5.74 -2.89
C LYS A 281 -23.53 -6.67 -2.78
N PHE A 282 -24.17 -6.64 -1.62
CA PHE A 282 -25.43 -7.33 -1.38
C PHE A 282 -26.50 -6.27 -1.13
N ALA A 283 -27.67 -6.43 -1.73
CA ALA A 283 -28.82 -5.57 -1.49
C ALA A 283 -29.94 -6.42 -0.89
N VAL A 284 -30.47 -6.03 0.27
CA VAL A 284 -31.67 -6.66 0.83
C VAL A 284 -32.89 -5.94 0.25
N PRO A 285 -33.88 -6.67 -0.29
CA PRO A 285 -35.15 -6.09 -0.71
C PRO A 285 -35.84 -5.34 0.45
N PRO A 286 -36.40 -4.14 0.22
CA PRO A 286 -36.99 -3.29 1.27
C PRO A 286 -37.90 -4.01 2.25
N GLU A 287 -38.71 -4.95 1.77
CA GLU A 287 -39.67 -5.73 2.55
C GLU A 287 -39.03 -6.68 3.57
N LYS A 288 -37.75 -7.07 3.39
CA LYS A 288 -37.02 -7.93 4.33
C LYS A 288 -36.18 -7.14 5.33
N ARG A 289 -35.89 -5.86 5.05
CA ARG A 289 -34.99 -5.01 5.84
C ARG A 289 -35.41 -4.87 7.29
N ALA A 290 -36.72 -4.74 7.52
CA ALA A 290 -37.30 -4.55 8.84
C ALA A 290 -36.99 -5.67 9.86
N GLY A 291 -36.80 -6.90 9.40
CA GLY A 291 -36.47 -8.04 10.27
C GLY A 291 -34.97 -8.31 10.42
N LEU A 292 -34.11 -7.57 9.71
CA LEU A 292 -32.66 -7.81 9.66
C LEU A 292 -31.83 -6.70 10.29
N TYR A 293 -32.43 -5.52 10.48
CA TYR A 293 -31.72 -4.34 10.92
C TYR A 293 -32.05 -3.96 12.36
N HIS A 294 -31.01 -3.93 13.18
CA HIS A 294 -31.03 -3.30 14.49
C HIS A 294 -30.61 -1.84 14.37
N HIS A 295 -31.27 -0.98 15.13
CA HIS A 295 -30.90 0.42 15.25
C HIS A 295 -30.38 0.70 16.66
N VAL A 296 -29.45 1.65 16.76
CA VAL A 296 -28.92 2.13 18.04
C VAL A 296 -28.90 3.64 18.04
N THR A 297 -29.39 4.24 19.12
CA THR A 297 -29.32 5.67 19.36
C THR A 297 -28.02 6.01 20.07
N LEU A 298 -27.12 6.67 19.36
CA LEU A 298 -25.83 7.11 19.88
C LEU A 298 -25.98 8.48 20.53
N PRO A 299 -25.73 8.64 21.85
CA PRO A 299 -25.64 9.97 22.46
C PRO A 299 -24.43 10.73 21.92
N PRO A 300 -24.33 12.06 22.11
CA PRO A 300 -23.14 12.83 21.75
C PRO A 300 -21.86 12.20 22.33
N ALA A 301 -20.82 12.05 21.51
CA ALA A 301 -19.58 11.32 21.80
C ALA A 301 -19.73 9.80 22.04
N GLY A 302 -20.96 9.27 22.01
CA GLY A 302 -21.22 7.84 22.04
C GLY A 302 -20.75 7.15 20.76
N PHE A 303 -20.48 5.86 20.86
CA PHE A 303 -20.05 5.05 19.73
C PHE A 303 -20.61 3.64 19.82
N ILE A 304 -20.58 2.95 18.69
CA ILE A 304 -20.82 1.53 18.59
C ILE A 304 -19.80 0.93 17.62
N GLY A 305 -19.28 -0.25 17.93
CA GLY A 305 -18.18 -0.84 17.17
C GLY A 305 -18.26 -2.35 17.05
N ARG A 306 -17.59 -2.89 16.04
CA ARG A 306 -17.54 -4.32 15.72
C ARG A 306 -16.17 -4.68 15.17
N ARG A 307 -15.70 -5.87 15.55
CA ARG A 307 -14.50 -6.50 14.98
C ARG A 307 -14.89 -7.35 13.78
N PHE A 308 -14.20 -7.16 12.68
CA PHE A 308 -14.32 -7.96 11.46
C PHE A 308 -13.05 -8.77 11.27
N GLU A 309 -13.20 -10.07 11.02
CA GLU A 309 -12.08 -10.94 10.72
C GLU A 309 -12.13 -11.33 9.25
N PHE A 310 -11.05 -11.01 8.53
CA PHE A 310 -10.87 -11.39 7.14
C PHE A 310 -10.08 -12.69 7.07
N ALA A 311 -10.33 -13.46 6.01
CA ALA A 311 -9.58 -14.68 5.73
C ALA A 311 -8.06 -14.39 5.71
N PRO A 312 -7.22 -15.40 6.01
CA PRO A 312 -5.77 -15.25 6.01
C PRO A 312 -5.23 -14.54 4.77
N ALA A 313 -4.30 -13.61 4.97
CA ALA A 313 -3.77 -12.75 3.92
C ALA A 313 -3.30 -13.52 2.67
N ARG A 314 -2.72 -14.73 2.83
CA ARG A 314 -2.27 -15.60 1.73
C ARG A 314 -3.30 -15.85 0.64
N GLN A 315 -4.60 -15.78 0.98
CA GLN A 315 -5.69 -16.07 0.06
C GLN A 315 -5.98 -14.92 -0.90
N TRP A 316 -5.61 -13.68 -0.57
CA TRP A 316 -6.03 -12.50 -1.34
C TRP A 316 -5.04 -11.31 -1.31
N LEU A 317 -3.97 -11.39 -0.52
CA LEU A 317 -2.88 -10.41 -0.45
C LEU A 317 -1.52 -11.12 -0.62
N PRO A 318 -0.67 -10.67 -1.57
CA PRO A 318 0.75 -10.92 -1.44
C PRO A 318 1.29 -10.22 -0.19
N PRO A 319 2.52 -10.50 0.25
CA PRO A 319 3.12 -9.67 1.28
C PRO A 319 3.34 -8.23 0.75
N GLY A 320 3.61 -7.29 1.64
CA GLY A 320 3.67 -5.86 1.31
C GLY A 320 2.86 -4.96 2.24
N ASP A 321 2.79 -3.68 1.89
CA ASP A 321 2.11 -2.64 2.66
C ASP A 321 0.72 -2.32 2.08
N TYR A 322 -0.28 -2.37 2.96
CA TYR A 322 -1.68 -2.23 2.60
C TYR A 322 -2.38 -1.21 3.50
N PHE A 323 -3.55 -0.78 3.04
CA PHE A 323 -4.47 -0.07 3.90
C PHE A 323 -5.92 -0.44 3.63
N PHE A 324 -6.73 -0.39 4.68
CA PHE A 324 -8.17 -0.46 4.58
C PHE A 324 -8.81 0.93 4.51
N VAL A 325 -9.87 1.00 3.73
CA VAL A 325 -10.92 2.02 3.82
C VAL A 325 -12.25 1.30 3.99
N VAL A 326 -13.05 1.75 4.95
CA VAL A 326 -14.40 1.26 5.20
C VAL A 326 -15.38 2.37 4.83
N THR A 327 -16.50 2.02 4.21
CA THR A 327 -17.60 2.94 3.97
C THR A 327 -18.85 2.45 4.64
N TYR A 328 -19.52 3.32 5.40
CA TYR A 328 -20.86 3.06 5.91
C TYR A 328 -21.85 3.91 5.11
N GLU A 329 -22.83 3.25 4.50
CA GLU A 329 -23.80 3.88 3.61
C GLU A 329 -25.22 3.43 3.96
N VAL A 330 -26.09 4.40 4.20
CA VAL A 330 -27.52 4.18 4.40
C VAL A 330 -28.26 4.98 3.33
N PRO A 331 -28.93 4.32 2.38
CA PRO A 331 -29.58 5.04 1.30
C PRO A 331 -30.85 5.74 1.80
N PRO A 332 -31.30 6.83 1.13
CA PRO A 332 -32.44 7.63 1.59
C PRO A 332 -33.77 6.86 1.69
N ASP A 333 -33.95 5.80 0.90
CA ASP A 333 -35.11 4.89 0.98
C ASP A 333 -35.14 4.05 2.26
N SER A 334 -34.02 3.98 2.99
CA SER A 334 -33.88 3.32 4.29
C SER A 334 -33.93 4.30 5.48
N ALA A 335 -34.47 5.52 5.30
CA ALA A 335 -34.47 6.57 6.32
C ALA A 335 -35.29 6.28 7.60
N ARG A 336 -36.03 5.17 7.64
CA ARG A 336 -36.93 4.81 8.75
C ARG A 336 -36.80 3.34 9.10
N VAL A 337 -36.82 3.03 10.39
CA VAL A 337 -36.76 1.65 10.94
C VAL A 337 -37.95 1.40 11.82
N ILE A 338 -38.48 0.18 11.81
CA ILE A 338 -39.55 -0.21 12.74
C ILE A 338 -39.04 -0.06 14.18
N LEU A 339 -39.83 0.61 15.03
CA LEU A 339 -39.50 0.92 16.42
C LEU A 339 -39.19 -0.33 17.25
N SER A 340 -39.87 -1.45 16.98
CA SER A 340 -39.67 -2.72 17.67
C SER A 340 -39.77 -3.89 16.68
N PRO A 341 -38.87 -4.89 16.78
CA PRO A 341 -38.94 -6.10 15.95
C PRO A 341 -40.20 -6.94 16.19
N GLU A 342 -40.94 -6.70 17.28
CA GLU A 342 -42.20 -7.39 17.60
C GLU A 342 -43.44 -6.81 16.88
N LEU A 343 -43.26 -5.69 16.16
CA LEU A 343 -44.33 -5.07 15.38
C LEU A 343 -44.49 -5.79 14.04
N THR A 344 -45.53 -6.62 13.94
CA THR A 344 -45.95 -7.23 12.69
C THR A 344 -46.44 -6.18 11.70
N ALA A 345 -46.48 -6.48 10.40
CA ALA A 345 -46.99 -5.58 9.37
C ALA A 345 -48.41 -5.05 9.68
N GLU A 346 -49.26 -5.89 10.29
CA GLU A 346 -50.60 -5.52 10.74
C GLU A 346 -50.57 -4.51 11.90
N LYS A 347 -49.69 -4.72 12.89
CA LYS A 347 -49.49 -3.78 14.01
C LYS A 347 -48.92 -2.45 13.53
N VAL A 348 -47.96 -2.47 12.59
CA VAL A 348 -47.42 -1.27 11.95
C VAL A 348 -48.53 -0.49 11.25
N LYS A 349 -49.36 -1.18 10.45
CA LYS A 349 -50.51 -0.55 9.77
C LYS A 349 -51.51 0.05 10.75
N ALA A 350 -51.74 -0.60 11.90
CA ALA A 350 -52.65 -0.11 12.93
C ALA A 350 -52.10 1.10 13.71
N LEU A 351 -50.79 1.12 13.97
CA LEU A 351 -50.11 2.21 14.68
C LEU A 351 -49.89 3.45 13.80
N GLY A 352 -49.77 3.26 12.49
CA GLY A 352 -49.42 4.31 11.54
C GLY A 352 -47.92 4.62 11.54
N ASP A 353 -47.46 5.25 10.46
CA ASP A 353 -46.02 5.40 10.17
C ASP A 353 -45.25 6.21 11.23
N GLU A 354 -45.90 7.17 11.90
CA GLU A 354 -45.22 8.01 12.90
C GLU A 354 -44.93 7.28 14.21
N ALA A 355 -45.81 6.37 14.62
CA ALA A 355 -45.66 5.61 15.87
C ALA A 355 -44.91 4.29 15.66
N ALA A 356 -44.95 3.75 14.44
CA ALA A 356 -44.31 2.49 14.11
C ALA A 356 -42.83 2.62 13.70
N TYR A 357 -42.37 3.82 13.32
CA TYR A 357 -41.02 4.01 12.78
C TYR A 357 -40.21 5.10 13.48
N VAL A 358 -38.89 4.88 13.54
CA VAL A 358 -37.89 5.85 14.02
C VAL A 358 -37.05 6.33 12.83
N PRO A 359 -36.83 7.65 12.66
CA PRO A 359 -35.91 8.15 11.66
C PRO A 359 -34.48 7.74 12.02
N VAL A 360 -33.74 7.29 11.02
CA VAL A 360 -32.33 6.93 11.14
C VAL A 360 -31.47 7.83 10.28
N TRP A 361 -30.21 7.93 10.66
CA TRP A 361 -29.20 8.64 9.88
C TRP A 361 -29.11 8.02 8.47
N THR A 362 -29.13 8.89 7.46
CA THR A 362 -28.93 8.52 6.06
C THR A 362 -27.72 9.25 5.50
N GLY A 363 -27.12 8.69 4.46
CA GLY A 363 -25.95 9.25 3.82
C GLY A 363 -24.80 8.25 3.75
N ARG A 364 -23.60 8.78 3.49
CA ARG A 364 -22.38 7.98 3.36
C ARG A 364 -21.24 8.61 4.16
N VAL A 365 -20.58 7.81 4.98
CA VAL A 365 -19.34 8.17 5.67
C VAL A 365 -18.23 7.21 5.30
N TYR A 366 -17.01 7.73 5.27
CA TYR A 366 -15.79 6.97 5.06
C TYR A 366 -15.03 6.87 6.38
N SER A 367 -14.30 5.77 6.56
CA SER A 367 -13.39 5.64 7.70
C SER A 367 -12.12 6.46 7.48
N ASN A 368 -11.33 6.65 8.53
CA ASN A 368 -9.91 6.89 8.36
C ASN A 368 -9.24 5.71 7.61
N ILE A 369 -7.99 5.93 7.19
CA ILE A 369 -7.16 4.88 6.61
C ILE A 369 -6.56 4.04 7.75
N ALA A 370 -6.68 2.72 7.67
CA ALA A 370 -6.07 1.77 8.60
C ALA A 370 -4.94 1.01 7.88
N PHE A 371 -3.69 1.34 8.20
CA PHE A 371 -2.50 0.74 7.59
C PHE A 371 -2.11 -0.58 8.25
N PHE A 372 -1.63 -1.52 7.45
CA PHE A 372 -1.03 -2.76 7.92
C PHE A 372 -0.05 -3.33 6.89
N ARG A 373 0.87 -4.17 7.38
CA ARG A 373 1.82 -4.92 6.55
C ARG A 373 1.50 -6.41 6.61
N VAL A 374 1.63 -7.09 5.49
CA VAL A 374 1.64 -8.56 5.42
C VAL A 374 3.07 -9.01 5.18
N ASN A 375 3.61 -9.87 6.04
CA ASN A 375 4.95 -10.45 5.92
C ASN A 375 4.89 -11.86 5.32
N SER A 376 5.92 -12.24 4.57
CA SER A 376 6.03 -13.54 3.86
C SER A 376 5.96 -14.79 4.74
N GLY A 377 6.15 -14.66 6.06
CA GLY A 377 5.93 -15.73 7.05
C GLY A 377 7.09 -16.71 7.24
N LYS A 378 8.24 -16.55 6.56
CA LYS A 378 9.40 -17.43 6.78
C LYS A 378 10.20 -17.00 8.01
N SER A 379 9.73 -17.36 9.19
CA SER A 379 10.61 -17.49 10.37
C SER A 379 11.41 -18.79 10.21
N PHE A 380 12.61 -18.71 9.64
CA PHE A 380 13.56 -19.82 9.74
C PHE A 380 13.96 -19.98 11.21
N ILE A 381 13.42 -20.99 11.88
CA ILE A 381 13.97 -21.48 13.14
C ILE A 381 15.25 -22.23 12.76
N PHE A 382 16.40 -21.60 12.98
CA PHE A 382 17.67 -22.30 12.96
C PHE A 382 17.68 -23.29 14.13
N PHE A 383 17.67 -24.59 13.82
CA PHE A 383 18.12 -25.64 14.74
C PHE A 383 19.61 -25.91 14.49
#